data_AF-A0A920NH81-F1
#
_entry.id   AF-A0A920NH81-F1
#
_cell.length_a   1.000
_cell.length_b   1.000
_cell.length_c   1.000
_cell.angle_alpha   90.00
_cell.angle_beta   90.00
_cell.angle_gamma   90.00
#
_symmetry.space_group_name_H-M   'P 1'
#
loop_
_entity.id
_entity.type
_entity.pdbx_description
1 polymer ?
#
loop_
_entity_poly.entity_id
_entity_poly.type
_entity_poly.pdbx_seq_one_letter_code
_entity_poly.pdbx_strand_id
1 'polypeptide(L)' 'MIKKPKILITDSAHGTNPASAVMAGFDVISIPSDQNGNTDLEALKAAINDDLAGLMITQPKHTWII' A
#
# COMPACT_ATOMS: atom_id res chain seq x y z
N MET A 1 -6.80 2.83 -23.49
CA MET A 1 -6.17 3.57 -22.38
C MET A 1 -5.39 2.55 -21.57
N ILE A 2 -4.10 2.75 -21.33
CA ILE A 2 -3.30 1.82 -20.51
C ILE A 2 -3.69 2.05 -19.06
N LYS A 3 -4.21 1.02 -18.39
CA LYS A 3 -4.61 1.07 -16.98
C LYS A 3 -3.34 0.99 -16.13
N LYS A 4 -3.15 1.94 -15.21
CA LYS A 4 -1.99 1.91 -14.31
C LYS A 4 -2.19 0.80 -13.27
N PRO A 5 -1.16 -0.03 -13.02
CA PRO A 5 -1.21 -1.00 -11.94
C PRO A 5 -1.31 -0.29 -10.58
N LYS A 6 -2.07 -0.87 -9.65
CA LYS A 6 -2.24 -0.29 -8.31
C LYS A 6 -1.30 -0.89 -7.29
N ILE A 7 -0.85 -0.09 -6.33
CA ILE A 7 -0.11 -0.55 -5.15
C ILE A 7 -0.85 -0.10 -3.88
N LEU A 8 -1.04 -1.04 -2.95
CA LEU A 8 -1.56 -0.73 -1.62
C LEU A 8 -0.41 -0.35 -0.69
N ILE A 9 -0.60 0.67 0.14
CA ILE A 9 0.38 1.12 1.14
C ILE A 9 -0.34 1.37 2.46
N THR A 10 0.20 0.91 3.59
CA THR A 10 -0.38 1.23 4.90
C THR A 10 -0.20 2.71 5.24
N ASP A 11 -1.18 3.33 5.90
CA ASP A 11 -1.11 4.73 6.35
C ASP A 11 0.08 5.03 7.29
N SER A 12 0.58 4.00 7.97
CA SER A 12 1.76 4.02 8.82
C SER A 12 3.10 3.98 8.07
N ALA A 13 3.09 3.84 6.74
CA ALA A 13 4.30 3.78 5.94
C ALA A 13 5.04 5.12 5.89
N HIS A 14 6.38 5.06 5.83
CA HIS A 14 7.20 6.26 5.62
C HIS A 14 6.86 6.90 4.27
N GLY A 15 6.82 8.24 4.20
CA GLY A 15 6.39 8.99 3.01
C GLY A 15 7.20 8.74 1.74
N THR A 16 8.37 8.11 1.85
CA THR A 16 9.16 7.64 0.70
C THR A 16 8.50 6.47 -0.05
N ASN A 17 7.69 5.66 0.63
CA ASN A 17 7.01 4.51 0.02
C ASN A 17 5.99 4.96 -1.04
N PRO A 18 5.04 5.85 -0.73
CA PRO A 18 4.12 6.37 -1.75
C PRO A 18 4.87 7.17 -2.84
N ALA A 19 5.91 7.92 -2.48
CA ALA A 19 6.71 8.66 -3.46
C ALA A 19 7.38 7.71 -4.49
N SER A 20 8.00 6.62 -4.03
CA SER A 20 8.64 5.62 -4.90
C SER A 20 7.63 4.90 -5.79
N ALA A 21 6.45 4.54 -5.26
CA ALA A 21 5.41 3.87 -6.04
C ALA A 21 4.86 4.79 -7.15
N VAL A 22 4.63 6.07 -6.85
CA VAL A 22 4.23 7.08 -7.85
C VAL A 22 5.33 7.28 -8.89
N MET A 23 6.60 7.37 -8.47
CA MET A 23 7.75 7.48 -9.39
C MET A 23 7.87 6.27 -10.32
N ALA A 24 7.54 5.08 -9.83
CA ALA A 24 7.53 3.85 -10.62
C ALA A 24 6.28 3.68 -11.52
N GLY A 25 5.35 4.65 -11.50
CA GLY A 25 4.19 4.68 -12.38
C GLY A 25 2.96 3.92 -11.87
N PHE A 26 2.94 3.55 -10.59
CA PHE A 26 1.79 2.91 -9.93
C PHE A 26 0.78 3.94 -9.41
N ASP A 27 -0.48 3.56 -9.38
CA ASP A 27 -1.50 4.28 -8.61
C ASP A 27 -1.50 3.78 -7.17
N VAL A 28 -1.27 4.69 -6.22
CA VAL A 28 -1.15 4.37 -4.80
C VAL A 28 -2.52 4.44 -4.12
N ILE A 29 -2.88 3.36 -3.42
CA ILE A 29 -4.04 3.30 -2.53
C ILE A 29 -3.54 3.16 -1.10
N SER A 30 -3.99 4.04 -0.20
CA SER A 30 -3.66 3.94 1.22
C SER A 30 -4.66 3.05 1.95
N ILE A 31 -4.15 2.12 2.77
CA ILE A 31 -4.92 1.26 3.66
C ILE A 31 -4.85 1.83 5.08
N PRO A 32 -5.99 2.12 5.72
CA PRO A 32 -6.02 2.65 7.07
C PRO A 32 -5.54 1.62 8.10
N SER A 33 -5.09 2.13 9.24
CA SER A 33 -4.88 1.33 10.43
C SER A 33 -6.19 1.07 11.18
N ASP A 34 -6.27 -0.08 11.85
CA ASP A 34 -7.35 -0.45 12.76
C ASP A 34 -7.25 0.31 14.10
N GLN A 35 -8.22 0.10 14.98
CA GLN A 35 -8.27 0.71 16.32
C GLN A 35 -7.07 0.38 17.22
N ASN A 36 -6.29 -0.65 16.88
CA ASN A 36 -5.11 -1.08 17.62
C ASN A 36 -3.80 -0.58 16.98
N GLY A 37 -3.88 0.21 15.90
CA GLY A 37 -2.72 0.69 15.14
C GLY A 37 -2.07 -0.37 14.25
N ASN A 38 -2.77 -1.49 13.99
CA ASN A 38 -2.36 -2.49 13.01
C ASN A 38 -3.00 -2.18 11.66
N THR A 39 -2.54 -2.83 10.58
CA THR A 39 -3.21 -2.72 9.28
C THR A 39 -4.64 -3.26 9.35
N ASP A 40 -5.62 -2.49 8.87
CA ASP A 40 -7.00 -2.96 8.75
C ASP A 40 -7.09 -4.04 7.65
N LEU A 41 -7.27 -5.29 8.10
CA LEU A 41 -7.35 -6.45 7.22
C LEU A 41 -8.62 -6.49 6.39
N GLU A 42 -9.72 -5.88 6.87
CA GLU A 42 -10.97 -5.83 6.12
C GLU A 42 -10.88 -4.79 5.00
N ALA A 43 -10.30 -3.63 5.29
CA ALA A 43 -9.97 -2.64 4.27
C ALA A 43 -8.95 -3.17 3.25
N LEU A 44 -7.95 -3.94 3.71
CA LEU A 44 -6.98 -4.60 2.84
C LEU A 44 -7.67 -5.58 1.87
N LYS A 45 -8.51 -6.48 2.39
CA LYS A 45 -9.24 -7.45 1.55
C LYS A 45 -10.16 -6.76 0.56
N ALA A 46 -10.85 -5.69 0.95
CA ALA A 46 -11.72 -4.92 0.07
C ALA A 46 -10.96 -4.21 -1.06
N ALA A 47 -9.68 -3.90 -0.85
CA ALA A 47 -8.83 -3.23 -1.83
C ALA A 47 -8.13 -4.20 -2.81
N ILE A 48 -8.07 -5.50 -2.50
CA ILE A 48 -7.50 -6.52 -3.38
C ILE A 48 -8.44 -6.77 -4.57
N ASN A 49 -7.92 -6.64 -5.77
CA ASN A 49 -8.63 -6.88 -7.03
C ASN A 49 -7.62 -7.30 -8.12
N ASP A 50 -8.11 -7.57 -9.34
CA ASP A 50 -7.29 -8.02 -10.47
C ASP A 50 -6.34 -6.95 -11.05
N ASP A 51 -6.48 -5.68 -10.65
CA ASP A 51 -5.59 -4.56 -11.05
C ASP A 51 -4.50 -4.25 -10.03
N LEU A 52 -4.42 -5.05 -8.97
CA LEU A 52 -3.42 -4.89 -7.93
C LEU A 52 -2.08 -5.50 -8.33
N ALA A 53 -1.04 -4.68 -8.36
CA ALA A 53 0.33 -5.11 -8.63
C ALA A 53 1.11 -5.49 -7.37
N GLY A 54 0.78 -4.93 -6.20
CA GLY A 54 1.52 -5.23 -4.98
C GLY A 54 1.02 -4.51 -3.73
N LEU A 55 1.63 -4.86 -2.60
CA LEU A 55 1.31 -4.34 -1.28
C LEU A 55 2.61 -3.99 -0.56
N MET A 56 2.78 -2.73 -0.19
CA MET A 56 3.91 -2.25 0.59
C MET A 56 3.49 -2.15 2.06
N ILE A 57 3.98 -3.08 2.89
CA ILE A 57 3.76 -3.10 4.34
C ILE A 57 5.08 -2.81 5.05
N THR A 58 5.01 -2.08 6.16
CA THR A 58 6.13 -1.91 7.09
C THR A 58 5.86 -2.70 8.38
N GLN A 59 6.42 -3.90 8.51
CA GLN A 59 6.39 -4.71 9.76
C GLN A 59 7.69 -4.53 10.56
N PRO A 60 7.66 -4.79 11.89
CA PRO A 60 8.05 -3.83 12.92
C PRO A 60 9.38 -3.10 12.67
N LYS A 61 9.23 -1.79 12.48
CA LYS A 61 10.19 -0.67 12.58
C LYS A 61 11.41 -0.74 11.64
N HIS A 62 11.23 -0.17 10.43
CA HIS A 62 12.24 0.24 9.43
C HIS A 62 12.61 -0.70 8.28
N THR A 63 11.84 -1.75 7.96
CA THR A 63 12.28 -2.65 6.89
C THR A 63 11.33 -2.65 5.69
N TRP A 64 11.90 -2.18 4.57
CA TRP A 64 11.37 -2.19 3.22
C TRP A 64 11.09 -3.62 2.77
N ILE A 65 9.86 -3.92 2.39
CA ILE A 65 9.54 -5.08 1.57
C ILE A 65 8.79 -4.57 0.34
N ILE A 66 9.37 -4.86 -0.82
CA ILE A 66 8.82 -4.60 -2.16
C ILE A 66 7.85 -5.72 -2.49
#